data_AF-A0AAE1PTD9-F1
#
_entry.id   AF-A0AAE1PTD9-F1
#
_cell.length_a   1.000
_cell.length_b   1.000
_cell.length_c   1.000
_cell.angle_alpha   90.00
_cell.angle_beta   90.00
_cell.angle_gamma   90.00
#
_symmetry.space_group_name_H-M   'P 1'
#
loop_
_entity.id
_entity.type
_entity.pdbx_description
1 polymer ?
#
loop_
_entity_poly.entity_id
_entity_poly.type
_entity_poly.pdbx_seq_one_letter_code
_entity_poly.pdbx_strand_id
1 'polypeptide(L)'
;MVVPESVASCSWWERFSFNLALFYSWGIMLEDPPTRPPNNLTGQLLVGWWLTGCLVITSSYRSSLISHIVVQGKSSAINSVEELIDRDGWSWGAPDMTGAFNTFFSTNPNPAMQQLYKQVQVKSIEEGMKLVISSKFAFLYNNYLYMQTLLSTRYTDETGYTPIHASTTKYQLFSGNSFAIRPGAIFLRHFDLTRIRLLETGLMSFWIDDVLNTRKTRVRQEQRREDEADVLTNFIQDKRQVVLSVEQLLGTFLMLGLGSILACVSLITEIFTVYN
;
A
#
# COMPACT_ATOMS: atom_id res chain seq x y z
N MET A 1 -40.64 38.73 51.67
CA MET A 1 -40.95 37.83 52.81
C MET A 1 -39.85 36.79 52.81
N VAL A 2 -38.86 36.98 53.69
CA VAL A 2 -37.67 36.14 53.85
C VAL A 2 -37.95 35.18 54.98
N VAL A 3 -37.85 33.87 54.72
CA VAL A 3 -37.91 32.78 55.71
C VAL A 3 -36.92 31.70 55.23
N PRO A 4 -36.14 31.08 56.14
CA PRO A 4 -34.67 31.14 56.05
C PRO A 4 -33.97 29.85 55.60
N GLU A 5 -32.75 30.04 55.10
CA GLU A 5 -31.69 29.04 55.08
C GLU A 5 -31.26 28.72 56.52
N SER A 6 -31.54 27.52 57.01
CA SER A 6 -30.63 26.73 57.86
C SER A 6 -31.32 25.45 58.30
N VAL A 7 -30.51 24.40 58.45
CA VAL A 7 -30.85 23.07 58.97
C VAL A 7 -31.40 22.07 57.93
N ALA A 8 -30.58 21.74 56.94
CA ALA A 8 -30.56 20.40 56.33
C ALA A 8 -29.11 19.97 56.02
N SER A 9 -28.19 20.27 56.93
CA SER A 9 -26.91 19.58 57.01
C SER A 9 -27.17 18.16 57.54
N CYS A 10 -26.68 17.16 56.81
CA CYS A 10 -26.59 15.73 57.15
C CYS A 10 -27.64 14.80 56.48
N SER A 11 -27.28 14.29 55.28
CA SER A 11 -27.53 12.91 54.81
C SER A 11 -27.20 12.68 53.31
N TRP A 12 -26.55 13.64 52.64
CA TRP A 12 -26.09 13.52 51.23
C TRP A 12 -24.82 12.68 51.06
N TRP A 13 -24.77 11.48 51.65
CA TRP A 13 -23.91 10.44 51.09
C TRP A 13 -24.58 10.02 49.79
N GLU A 14 -24.25 10.71 48.69
CA GLU A 14 -24.70 10.36 47.35
C GLU A 14 -24.42 8.87 47.15
N ARG A 15 -25.49 8.05 47.09
CA ARG A 15 -25.37 6.64 46.79
C ARG A 15 -24.90 6.55 45.34
N PHE A 16 -23.61 6.31 45.16
CA PHE A 16 -23.05 5.93 43.88
C PHE A 16 -23.60 4.53 43.55
N SER A 17 -24.77 4.49 42.92
CA SER A 17 -25.36 3.22 42.47
C SER A 17 -24.49 2.63 41.37
N PHE A 18 -24.34 1.30 41.37
CA PHE A 18 -23.49 0.58 40.44
C PHE A 18 -23.74 0.95 38.96
N ASN A 19 -25.00 1.10 38.56
CA ASN A 19 -25.36 1.51 37.20
C ASN A 19 -24.83 2.90 36.85
N LEU A 20 -24.92 3.85 37.78
CA LEU A 20 -24.40 5.21 37.59
C LEU A 20 -22.86 5.19 37.47
N ALA A 21 -22.19 4.32 38.22
CA ALA A 21 -20.74 4.15 38.15
C ALA A 21 -20.27 3.60 36.79
N LEU A 22 -21.03 2.66 36.22
CA LEU A 22 -20.76 2.11 34.90
C LEU A 22 -20.98 3.14 33.80
N PHE A 23 -22.12 3.85 33.81
CA PHE A 23 -22.37 4.93 32.84
C PHE A 23 -21.36 6.08 32.96
N TYR A 24 -20.95 6.41 34.18
CA TYR A 24 -19.92 7.41 34.44
C TYR A 24 -18.56 7.01 33.85
N SER A 25 -18.15 5.75 34.04
CA SER A 25 -16.89 5.23 33.49
C SER A 25 -16.93 5.13 31.95
N TRP A 26 -18.09 4.77 31.39
CA TRP A 26 -18.34 4.72 29.95
C TRP A 26 -18.32 6.11 29.30
N GLY A 27 -18.96 7.11 29.92
CA GLY A 27 -18.95 8.49 29.45
C GLY A 27 -17.55 9.07 29.36
N ILE A 28 -16.72 8.84 30.40
CA ILE A 28 -15.32 9.26 30.39
C ILE A 28 -14.52 8.59 29.26
N MET A 29 -14.81 7.33 28.94
CA MET A 29 -14.17 6.64 27.81
C MET A 29 -14.54 7.25 26.46
N LEU A 30 -15.76 7.80 26.34
CA LEU A 30 -16.24 8.52 25.14
C LEU A 30 -15.83 9.99 25.10
N GLU A 31 -14.92 10.43 25.98
CA GLU A 31 -14.49 11.83 26.12
C GLU A 31 -15.66 12.79 26.50
N ASP A 32 -16.78 12.26 27.02
CA ASP A 32 -17.91 13.05 27.50
C ASP A 32 -17.63 13.55 28.93
N PRO A 33 -17.63 14.88 29.19
CA PRO A 33 -17.28 15.41 30.50
C PRO A 33 -18.28 14.97 31.59
N PRO A 34 -17.81 14.55 32.78
CA PRO A 34 -18.69 14.16 33.86
C PRO A 34 -19.49 15.36 34.39
N THR A 35 -20.81 15.21 34.50
CA THR A 35 -21.71 16.26 35.01
C THR A 35 -21.46 16.63 36.48
N ARG A 36 -20.90 15.70 37.28
CA ARG A 36 -20.54 15.92 38.69
C ARG A 36 -19.24 15.17 39.03
N PRO A 37 -18.10 15.87 39.18
CA PRO A 37 -16.87 15.22 39.61
C PRO A 37 -16.94 14.85 41.10
N PRO A 38 -16.28 13.76 41.54
CA PRO A 38 -16.21 13.42 42.96
C PRO A 38 -15.44 14.50 43.74
N ASN A 39 -15.97 14.90 44.89
CA ASN A 39 -15.33 15.88 45.77
C ASN A 39 -14.25 15.27 46.69
N ASN A 40 -14.18 13.94 46.77
CA ASN A 40 -13.20 13.23 47.59
C ASN A 40 -11.87 13.08 46.85
N LEU A 41 -10.75 13.35 47.53
CA LEU A 41 -9.39 13.29 46.95
C LEU A 41 -9.07 11.92 46.31
N THR A 42 -9.49 10.82 46.96
CA THR A 42 -9.32 9.47 46.42
C THR A 42 -10.12 9.25 45.13
N GLY A 43 -11.32 9.82 45.03
CA GLY A 43 -12.16 9.73 43.82
C GLY A 43 -11.58 10.54 42.67
N GLN A 44 -11.03 11.71 42.95
CA GLN A 44 -10.35 12.54 41.94
C GLN A 44 -9.11 11.86 41.38
N LEU A 45 -8.30 11.22 42.23
CA LEU A 45 -7.13 10.44 41.79
C LEU A 45 -7.52 9.25 40.91
N LEU A 46 -8.58 8.51 41.29
CA LEU A 46 -9.08 7.38 40.50
C LEU A 46 -9.59 7.83 39.13
N VAL A 47 -10.39 8.90 39.09
CA VAL A 47 -10.91 9.47 37.83
C VAL A 47 -9.79 10.02 36.96
N GLY A 48 -8.79 10.69 37.54
CA GLY A 48 -7.62 11.19 36.81
C GLY A 48 -6.77 10.07 36.21
N TRP A 49 -6.56 8.98 36.95
CA TRP A 49 -5.88 7.79 36.44
C TRP A 49 -6.68 7.11 35.32
N TRP A 50 -8.00 6.97 35.50
CA TRP A 50 -8.89 6.43 34.48
C TRP A 50 -8.89 7.26 33.19
N LEU A 51 -8.98 8.59 33.31
CA LEU A 51 -8.87 9.53 32.18
C LEU A 51 -7.56 9.36 31.41
N THR A 52 -6.45 9.24 32.13
CA THR A 52 -5.13 9.02 31.52
C THR A 52 -5.11 7.70 30.74
N GLY A 53 -5.67 6.63 31.32
CA GLY A 53 -5.82 5.33 30.63
C GLY A 53 -6.68 5.43 29.36
N CYS A 54 -7.84 6.08 29.44
CA CYS A 54 -8.73 6.30 28.30
C CYS A 54 -8.04 7.12 27.19
N LEU A 55 -7.27 8.15 27.53
CA LEU A 55 -6.52 8.95 26.57
C LEU A 55 -5.47 8.11 25.83
N VAL A 56 -4.70 7.29 26.56
CA VAL A 56 -3.71 6.40 25.94
C VAL A 56 -4.36 5.39 25.00
N ILE A 57 -5.47 4.78 25.41
CA ILE A 57 -6.19 3.77 24.61
C ILE A 57 -6.78 4.41 23.35
N THR A 58 -7.50 5.52 23.47
CA THR A 58 -8.14 6.22 22.33
C THR A 58 -7.11 6.75 21.35
N SER A 59 -6.01 7.34 21.84
CA SER A 59 -4.91 7.81 20.99
C SER A 59 -4.24 6.66 20.24
N SER A 60 -3.99 5.52 20.91
CA SER A 60 -3.37 4.34 20.28
C SER A 60 -4.28 3.70 19.22
N TYR A 61 -5.59 3.66 19.50
CA TYR A 61 -6.59 3.19 18.53
C TYR A 61 -6.67 4.11 17.31
N ARG A 62 -6.77 5.44 17.53
CA ARG A 62 -6.80 6.45 16.45
C ARG A 62 -5.54 6.34 15.57
N SER A 63 -4.36 6.19 16.18
CA SER A 63 -3.09 6.03 15.45
C SER A 63 -3.05 4.74 14.61
N SER A 64 -3.42 3.60 15.21
CA SER A 64 -3.48 2.31 14.49
C SER A 64 -4.48 2.36 13.33
N LEU A 65 -5.65 2.96 13.54
CA LEU A 65 -6.67 3.14 12.51
C LEU A 65 -6.15 4.00 11.34
N ILE A 66 -5.52 5.15 11.63
CA ILE A 66 -4.92 6.02 10.61
C ILE A 66 -3.87 5.25 9.82
N SER A 67 -3.00 4.49 10.49
CA SER A 67 -1.99 3.65 9.82
C SER A 67 -2.62 2.66 8.84
N HIS A 68 -3.69 1.98 9.25
CA HIS A 68 -4.42 1.05 8.39
C HIS A 68 -5.14 1.71 7.20
N ILE A 69 -5.64 2.94 7.36
CA ILE A 69 -6.27 3.68 6.26
C ILE A 69 -5.22 4.18 5.26
N VAL A 70 -4.05 4.62 5.76
CA VAL A 70 -2.94 5.12 4.93
C VAL A 70 -2.26 3.97 4.18
N VAL A 71 -2.02 2.84 4.84
CA VAL A 71 -1.51 1.63 4.20
C VAL A 71 -2.67 0.90 3.55
N GLN A 72 -3.06 1.36 2.36
CA GLN A 72 -3.91 0.56 1.48
C GLN A 72 -3.26 -0.82 1.34
N GLY A 73 -3.98 -1.87 1.72
CA GLY A 73 -3.48 -3.25 1.73
C GLY A 73 -3.00 -3.65 0.33
N LYS A 74 -1.73 -3.41 0.03
CA LYS A 74 -1.12 -3.84 -1.22
C LYS A 74 -1.05 -5.36 -1.16
N SER A 75 -1.73 -6.02 -2.09
CA SER A 75 -1.58 -7.46 -2.26
C SER A 75 -0.10 -7.78 -2.42
N SER A 76 0.36 -8.84 -1.74
CA SER A 76 1.77 -9.28 -1.83
C SER A 76 2.24 -9.28 -3.28
N ALA A 77 3.36 -8.62 -3.56
CA ALA A 77 3.88 -8.52 -4.91
C ALA A 77 4.42 -9.89 -5.36
N ILE A 78 4.21 -10.23 -6.63
CA ILE A 78 4.71 -11.50 -7.20
C ILE A 78 6.22 -11.33 -7.46
N ASN A 79 7.04 -12.13 -6.80
CA ASN A 79 8.50 -12.05 -6.88
C ASN A 79 9.15 -13.28 -7.50
N SER A 80 8.43 -14.36 -7.71
CA SER A 80 8.94 -15.58 -8.33
C SER A 80 7.98 -16.12 -9.37
N VAL A 81 8.49 -16.97 -10.27
CA VAL A 81 7.68 -17.67 -11.27
C VAL A 81 6.76 -18.68 -10.60
N GLU A 82 7.22 -19.29 -9.51
CA GLU A 82 6.45 -20.22 -8.70
C GLU A 82 5.22 -19.53 -8.09
N GLU A 83 5.41 -18.34 -7.49
CA GLU A 83 4.30 -17.50 -6.99
C GLU A 83 3.37 -17.02 -8.10
N LEU A 84 3.88 -16.81 -9.31
CA LEU A 84 3.06 -16.39 -10.44
C LEU A 84 2.10 -17.49 -10.89
N ILE A 85 2.55 -18.74 -10.87
CA ILE A 85 1.76 -19.89 -11.30
C ILE A 85 0.73 -20.31 -10.24
N ASP A 86 1.10 -20.20 -8.96
CA ASP A 86 0.22 -20.54 -7.84
C ASP A 86 -0.94 -19.54 -7.70
N ARG A 87 -0.84 -18.36 -8.33
CA ARG A 87 -1.82 -17.29 -8.16
C ARG A 87 -2.91 -17.32 -9.21
N ASP A 88 -4.12 -17.63 -8.76
CA ASP A 88 -5.30 -17.69 -9.62
C ASP A 88 -5.62 -16.36 -10.32
N GLY A 89 -5.98 -16.48 -11.61
CA GLY A 89 -6.45 -15.36 -12.43
C GLY A 89 -5.36 -14.45 -12.99
N TRP A 90 -4.08 -14.83 -12.87
CA TRP A 90 -2.96 -14.15 -13.53
C TRP A 90 -2.69 -14.77 -14.90
N SER A 91 -2.50 -13.92 -15.90
CA SER A 91 -2.02 -14.32 -17.22
C SER A 91 -0.60 -13.79 -17.43
N TRP A 92 0.15 -14.42 -18.31
CA TRP A 92 1.51 -13.95 -18.63
C TRP A 92 1.84 -14.04 -20.09
N GLY A 93 2.80 -13.21 -20.49
CA GLY A 93 3.26 -13.17 -21.86
C GLY A 93 4.72 -12.76 -21.98
N ALA A 94 5.24 -12.97 -23.17
CA ALA A 94 6.61 -12.69 -23.51
C ALA A 94 6.67 -12.12 -24.94
N PRO A 95 7.73 -11.38 -25.29
CA PRO A 95 8.02 -11.11 -26.70
C PRO A 95 8.28 -12.41 -27.45
N ASP A 96 8.37 -12.34 -28.78
CA ASP A 96 8.70 -13.46 -29.65
C ASP A 96 9.83 -14.31 -29.07
N MET A 97 9.47 -15.53 -28.63
CA MET A 97 10.38 -16.44 -27.93
C MET A 97 11.30 -17.11 -28.94
N THR A 98 12.29 -16.37 -29.43
CA THR A 98 13.27 -16.84 -30.41
C THR A 98 14.65 -16.99 -29.77
N GLY A 99 15.46 -17.90 -30.32
CA GLY A 99 16.86 -18.10 -29.93
C GLY A 99 17.06 -18.50 -28.47
N ALA A 100 17.94 -17.78 -27.78
CA ALA A 100 18.37 -18.05 -26.40
C ALA A 100 17.22 -18.04 -25.37
N PHE A 101 16.16 -17.29 -25.66
CA PHE A 101 14.99 -17.22 -24.78
C PHE A 101 14.21 -18.54 -24.84
N ASN A 102 13.94 -19.06 -26.04
CA ASN A 102 13.25 -20.35 -26.20
C ASN A 102 14.07 -21.50 -25.61
N THR A 103 15.36 -21.58 -25.92
CA THR A 103 16.22 -22.65 -25.40
C THR A 103 16.31 -22.62 -23.89
N PHE A 104 16.30 -21.44 -23.26
CA PHE A 104 16.25 -21.33 -21.81
C PHE A 104 15.00 -22.00 -21.23
N PHE A 105 13.81 -21.72 -21.74
CA PHE A 105 12.57 -22.33 -21.23
C PHE A 105 12.44 -23.81 -21.57
N SER A 106 12.88 -24.23 -22.77
CA SER A 106 12.78 -25.63 -23.20
C SER A 106 13.72 -26.56 -22.43
N THR A 107 14.91 -26.06 -22.06
CA THR A 107 15.97 -26.86 -21.42
C THR A 107 15.96 -26.69 -19.90
N ASN A 108 15.14 -25.80 -19.34
CA ASN A 108 15.09 -25.58 -17.90
C ASN A 108 14.58 -26.83 -17.15
N PRO A 109 15.30 -27.34 -16.14
CA PRO A 109 14.86 -28.50 -15.36
C PRO A 109 13.71 -28.16 -14.39
N ASN A 110 13.44 -26.88 -14.11
CA ASN A 110 12.40 -26.49 -13.17
C ASN A 110 10.99 -26.70 -13.77
N PRO A 111 10.12 -27.52 -13.13
CA PRO A 111 8.76 -27.77 -13.61
C PRO A 111 7.90 -26.49 -13.68
N ALA A 112 8.09 -25.54 -12.76
CA ALA A 112 7.37 -24.26 -12.78
C ALA A 112 7.68 -23.48 -14.06
N MET A 113 8.95 -23.40 -14.44
CA MET A 113 9.38 -22.71 -15.66
C MET A 113 8.83 -23.37 -16.93
N GLN A 114 8.70 -24.70 -16.94
CA GLN A 114 8.08 -25.44 -18.05
C GLN A 114 6.56 -25.22 -18.14
N GLN A 115 5.88 -25.12 -17.00
CA GLN A 115 4.45 -24.79 -16.95
C GLN A 115 4.21 -23.36 -17.45
N LEU A 116 5.04 -22.41 -17.00
CA LEU A 116 5.03 -21.03 -17.48
C LEU A 116 5.16 -20.99 -19.01
N TYR A 117 6.12 -21.74 -19.55
CA TYR A 117 6.36 -21.80 -20.99
C TYR A 117 5.17 -22.32 -21.80
N LYS A 118 4.41 -23.29 -21.27
CA LYS A 118 3.25 -23.87 -21.98
C LYS A 118 2.07 -22.89 -22.12
N GLN A 119 1.93 -21.94 -21.20
CA GLN A 119 0.78 -21.03 -21.14
C GLN A 119 1.14 -19.58 -21.52
N VAL A 120 2.38 -19.34 -21.97
CA VAL A 120 2.85 -18.00 -22.33
C VAL A 120 2.17 -17.49 -23.58
N GLN A 121 1.65 -16.26 -23.51
CA GLN A 121 1.10 -15.57 -24.67
C GLN A 121 2.20 -14.74 -25.34
N VAL A 122 2.37 -14.92 -26.65
CA VAL A 122 3.31 -14.10 -27.43
C VAL A 122 2.67 -12.74 -27.71
N LYS A 123 3.30 -11.66 -27.21
CA LYS A 123 2.82 -10.28 -27.31
C LYS A 123 3.99 -9.32 -27.56
N SER A 124 3.73 -8.23 -28.28
CA SER A 124 4.74 -7.17 -28.42
C SER A 124 5.00 -6.53 -27.06
N ILE A 125 6.16 -5.86 -26.90
CA ILE A 125 6.51 -5.18 -25.65
C ILE A 125 5.47 -4.11 -25.31
N GLU A 126 5.01 -3.35 -26.30
CA GLU A 126 4.03 -2.28 -26.05
C GLU A 126 2.66 -2.83 -25.65
N GLU A 127 2.19 -3.87 -26.33
CA GLU A 127 0.93 -4.54 -26.00
C GLU A 127 1.02 -5.23 -24.62
N GLY A 128 2.12 -5.92 -24.36
CA GLY A 128 2.38 -6.58 -23.08
C GLY A 128 2.33 -5.58 -21.93
N MET A 129 2.98 -4.43 -22.07
CA MET A 129 2.96 -3.39 -21.03
C MET A 129 1.59 -2.75 -20.85
N LYS A 130 0.80 -2.55 -21.92
CA LYS A 130 -0.60 -2.09 -21.81
C LYS A 130 -1.45 -3.10 -21.04
N LEU A 131 -1.23 -4.39 -21.23
CA LEU A 131 -1.92 -5.46 -20.49
C LEU A 131 -1.51 -5.52 -19.02
N VAL A 132 -0.22 -5.31 -18.71
CA VAL A 132 0.29 -5.22 -17.32
C VAL A 132 -0.39 -4.09 -16.54
N ILE A 133 -0.69 -2.98 -17.20
CA ILE A 133 -1.34 -1.82 -16.55
C ILE A 133 -2.84 -2.01 -16.41
N SER A 134 -3.49 -2.58 -17.42
CA SER A 134 -4.96 -2.69 -17.48
C SER A 134 -5.52 -3.95 -16.80
N SER A 135 -4.72 -5.00 -16.65
CA SER A 135 -5.17 -6.31 -16.21
C SER A 135 -4.16 -7.01 -15.30
N LYS A 136 -4.55 -8.12 -14.67
CA LYS A 136 -3.65 -8.98 -13.86
C LYS A 136 -2.73 -9.78 -14.78
N PHE A 137 -1.75 -9.09 -15.37
CA PHE A 137 -0.85 -9.66 -16.37
C PHE A 137 0.61 -9.48 -15.97
N ALA A 138 1.41 -10.53 -16.17
CA ALA A 138 2.86 -10.49 -15.98
C ALA A 138 3.58 -10.56 -17.34
N PHE A 139 4.49 -9.62 -17.59
CA PHE A 139 5.27 -9.60 -18.83
C PHE A 139 6.72 -10.03 -18.57
N LEU A 140 7.13 -11.10 -19.25
CA LEU A 140 8.45 -11.71 -19.15
C LEU A 140 9.36 -11.13 -20.23
N TYR A 141 10.56 -10.70 -19.85
CA TYR A 141 11.53 -10.16 -20.79
C TYR A 141 12.95 -10.59 -20.43
N ASN A 142 13.77 -10.80 -21.45
CA ASN A 142 15.13 -11.34 -21.30
C ASN A 142 16.16 -10.32 -20.81
N ASN A 143 15.90 -9.02 -20.98
CA ASN A 143 16.85 -7.96 -20.67
C ASN A 143 16.33 -7.05 -19.57
N TYR A 144 16.79 -7.32 -18.35
CA TYR A 144 16.44 -6.57 -17.15
C TYR A 144 16.82 -5.09 -17.24
N LEU A 145 17.97 -4.76 -17.84
CA LEU A 145 18.41 -3.37 -17.99
C LEU A 145 17.44 -2.59 -18.88
N TYR A 146 17.04 -3.18 -20.01
CA TYR A 146 16.06 -2.57 -20.89
C TYR A 146 14.72 -2.36 -20.19
N MET A 147 14.23 -3.34 -19.43
CA MET A 147 12.99 -3.22 -18.66
C MET A 147 13.06 -2.06 -17.65
N GLN A 148 14.15 -1.96 -16.90
CA GLN A 148 14.36 -0.83 -15.99
C GLN A 148 14.41 0.52 -16.71
N THR A 149 15.04 0.59 -17.88
CA THR A 149 15.06 1.82 -18.69
C THR A 149 13.64 2.20 -19.10
N LEU A 150 12.84 1.22 -19.52
CA LEU A 150 11.48 1.44 -19.99
C LEU A 150 10.57 1.90 -18.84
N LEU A 151 10.65 1.22 -17.69
CA LEU A 151 9.91 1.59 -16.47
C LEU A 151 10.26 3.01 -16.05
N SER A 152 11.55 3.30 -15.88
CA SER A 152 12.00 4.60 -15.39
C SER A 152 11.78 5.78 -16.34
N THR A 153 11.64 5.53 -17.63
CA THR A 153 11.42 6.59 -18.64
C THR A 153 9.95 6.81 -18.97
N ARG A 154 9.12 5.75 -19.00
CA ARG A 154 7.73 5.84 -19.46
C ARG A 154 6.68 5.65 -18.38
N TYR A 155 7.02 4.98 -17.28
CA TYR A 155 6.04 4.54 -16.27
C TYR A 155 6.32 5.05 -14.87
N THR A 156 7.51 5.60 -14.62
CA THR A 156 7.87 6.23 -13.34
C THR A 156 7.58 7.72 -13.41
N ASP A 157 6.69 8.17 -12.53
CA ASP A 157 6.30 9.57 -12.38
C ASP A 157 7.45 10.43 -11.80
N GLU A 158 7.30 11.76 -11.83
CA GLU A 158 8.26 12.71 -11.25
C GLU A 158 8.49 12.46 -9.76
N THR A 159 7.43 12.03 -9.06
CA THR A 159 7.43 11.63 -7.65
C THR A 159 8.16 10.32 -7.37
N GLY A 160 8.59 9.60 -8.41
CA GLY A 160 9.22 8.28 -8.31
C GLY A 160 8.22 7.14 -8.16
N TYR A 161 6.92 7.41 -8.18
CA TYR A 161 5.88 6.38 -8.17
C TYR A 161 5.89 5.60 -9.48
N THR A 162 5.95 4.27 -9.39
CA THR A 162 5.84 3.37 -10.54
C THR A 162 4.69 2.39 -10.27
N PRO A 163 3.62 2.36 -11.08
CA PRO A 163 2.47 1.49 -10.86
C PRO A 163 2.76 0.01 -11.16
N ILE A 164 3.94 -0.28 -11.72
CA ILE A 164 4.37 -1.61 -12.12
C ILE A 164 5.46 -2.09 -11.19
N HIS A 165 5.30 -3.30 -10.67
CA HIS A 165 6.32 -3.97 -9.85
C HIS A 165 7.21 -4.84 -10.74
N ALA A 166 8.53 -4.62 -10.65
CA ALA A 166 9.50 -5.53 -11.24
C ALA A 166 9.83 -6.63 -10.22
N SER A 167 9.69 -7.89 -10.64
CA SER A 167 10.02 -9.05 -9.81
C SER A 167 11.43 -8.96 -9.22
N THR A 168 11.57 -9.33 -7.94
CA THR A 168 12.86 -9.34 -7.24
C THR A 168 13.76 -10.46 -7.75
N THR A 169 13.18 -11.61 -8.11
CA THR A 169 13.95 -12.78 -8.57
C THR A 169 14.35 -12.60 -10.03
N LYS A 170 15.66 -12.64 -10.28
CA LYS A 170 16.24 -12.55 -11.63
C LYS A 170 16.65 -13.94 -12.10
N TYR A 171 16.05 -14.38 -13.19
CA TYR A 171 16.45 -15.63 -13.85
C TYR A 171 17.53 -15.29 -14.89
N GLN A 172 18.74 -15.78 -14.66
CA GLN A 172 19.85 -15.57 -15.59
C GLN A 172 19.66 -16.48 -16.80
N LEU A 173 19.48 -15.88 -17.97
CA LEU A 173 19.62 -16.61 -19.22
C LEU A 173 21.07 -16.98 -19.45
N PHE A 174 21.30 -18.15 -20.08
CA PHE A 174 22.62 -18.74 -20.34
C PHE A 174 23.63 -17.81 -21.05
N SER A 175 23.18 -16.72 -21.68
CA SER A 175 24.06 -15.75 -22.34
C SER A 175 23.68 -14.32 -21.96
N GLY A 176 24.58 -13.63 -21.27
CA GLY A 176 24.56 -12.17 -21.21
C GLY A 176 24.93 -11.57 -22.58
N ASN A 177 24.75 -10.25 -22.72
CA ASN A 177 25.24 -9.54 -23.90
C ASN A 177 26.77 -9.64 -23.96
N SER A 178 27.30 -10.12 -25.08
CA SER A 178 28.73 -10.35 -25.27
C SER A 178 29.18 -9.93 -26.66
N PHE A 179 30.47 -9.70 -26.80
CA PHE A 179 31.09 -9.42 -28.09
C PHE A 179 31.41 -10.74 -28.79
N ALA A 180 30.83 -10.94 -29.98
CA ALA A 180 31.18 -12.05 -30.84
C ALA A 180 32.49 -11.74 -31.57
N ILE A 181 33.56 -12.49 -31.26
CA ILE A 181 34.88 -12.32 -31.86
C ILE A 181 35.24 -13.59 -32.63
N ARG A 182 35.89 -13.43 -33.79
CA ARG A 182 36.35 -14.57 -34.60
C ARG A 182 37.30 -15.45 -33.77
N PRO A 183 37.15 -16.80 -33.83
CA PRO A 183 38.11 -17.72 -33.21
C PRO A 183 39.54 -17.45 -33.71
N GLY A 184 40.50 -17.36 -32.78
CA GLY A 184 41.91 -17.12 -33.11
C GLY A 184 42.30 -15.66 -33.37
N ALA A 185 41.43 -14.69 -33.09
CA ALA A 185 41.78 -13.27 -33.21
C ALA A 185 43.00 -12.90 -32.33
N ILE A 186 44.04 -12.32 -32.93
CA ILE A 186 45.32 -11.98 -32.26
C ILE A 186 45.11 -11.01 -31.09
N PHE A 187 44.12 -10.12 -31.19
CA PHE A 187 43.82 -9.11 -30.17
C PHE A 187 42.93 -9.63 -29.03
N LEU A 188 42.39 -10.86 -29.11
CA LEU A 188 41.43 -11.38 -28.13
C LEU A 188 41.95 -11.31 -26.69
N ARG A 189 43.22 -11.70 -26.49
CA ARG A 189 43.85 -11.64 -25.17
C ARG A 189 43.90 -10.22 -24.60
N HIS A 190 44.25 -9.24 -25.43
CA HIS A 190 44.32 -7.85 -24.99
C HIS A 190 42.93 -7.26 -24.72
N PHE A 191 41.96 -7.63 -25.55
CA PHE A 191 40.56 -7.25 -25.38
C PHE A 191 39.98 -7.81 -24.08
N ASP A 192 40.18 -9.09 -23.78
CA ASP A 192 39.68 -9.72 -22.56
C ASP A 192 40.29 -9.12 -21.29
N LEU A 193 41.60 -8.85 -21.28
CA LEU A 193 42.27 -8.18 -20.16
C LEU A 193 41.72 -6.77 -19.95
N THR A 194 41.47 -6.04 -21.04
CA THR A 194 40.87 -4.70 -20.97
C THR A 194 39.44 -4.76 -20.43
N ARG A 195 38.64 -5.72 -20.89
CA ARG A 195 37.27 -5.95 -20.39
C ARG A 195 37.27 -6.26 -18.90
N ILE A 196 38.16 -7.13 -18.43
CA ILE A 196 38.27 -7.46 -16.99
C ILE A 196 38.63 -6.20 -16.19
N ARG A 197 39.62 -5.42 -16.64
CA ARG A 197 39.98 -4.14 -15.99
C ARG A 197 38.81 -3.15 -15.95
N LEU A 198 38.04 -3.05 -17.04
CA LEU A 198 36.84 -2.20 -17.08
C LEU A 198 35.74 -2.64 -16.10
N LEU A 199 35.62 -3.94 -15.86
CA LEU A 199 34.71 -4.49 -14.85
C LEU A 199 35.25 -4.26 -13.43
N GLU A 200 36.52 -4.57 -13.18
CA GLU A 200 37.18 -4.41 -11.86
C GLU A 200 37.23 -2.96 -11.39
N THR A 201 37.44 -2.02 -12.32
CA THR A 201 37.41 -0.57 -12.02
C THR A 201 36.01 -0.03 -11.80
N GLY A 202 34.96 -0.81 -12.06
CA GLY A 202 33.57 -0.35 -11.98
C GLY A 202 33.16 0.63 -13.09
N LEU A 203 34.00 0.81 -14.12
CA LEU A 203 33.70 1.75 -15.21
C LEU A 203 32.48 1.31 -16.01
N MET A 204 32.28 0.00 -16.18
CA MET A 204 31.09 -0.55 -16.84
C MET A 204 29.80 -0.22 -16.09
N SER A 205 29.78 -0.35 -14.75
CA SER A 205 28.61 0.03 -13.94
C SER A 205 28.36 1.53 -14.02
N PHE A 206 29.42 2.34 -13.93
CA PHE A 206 29.32 3.78 -14.05
C PHE A 206 28.70 4.20 -15.40
N TRP A 207 29.15 3.64 -16.51
CA TRP A 207 28.59 3.95 -17.83
C TRP A 207 27.14 3.49 -17.98
N ILE A 208 26.77 2.35 -17.42
CA ILE A 208 25.37 1.90 -17.43
C ILE A 208 24.50 2.92 -16.69
N ASP A 209 24.91 3.33 -15.48
CA ASP A 209 24.15 4.29 -14.67
C ASP A 209 24.11 5.68 -15.32
N ASP A 210 25.21 6.13 -15.93
CA ASP A 210 25.30 7.40 -16.65
C ASP A 210 24.36 7.42 -17.87
N VAL A 211 24.35 6.35 -18.67
CA VAL A 211 23.44 6.21 -19.82
C VAL A 211 21.98 6.17 -19.36
N LEU A 212 21.68 5.45 -18.26
CA LEU A 212 20.34 5.40 -17.68
C LEU A 212 19.88 6.78 -17.23
N ASN A 213 20.71 7.48 -16.46
CA ASN A 213 20.38 8.80 -15.92
C ASN A 213 20.24 9.84 -17.03
N THR A 214 21.14 9.82 -18.00
CA THR A 214 21.07 10.69 -19.19
C THR A 214 19.80 10.44 -19.99
N ARG A 215 19.37 9.19 -20.12
CA ARG A 215 18.11 8.87 -20.83
C ARG A 215 16.89 9.32 -20.05
N LYS A 216 16.86 9.11 -18.73
CA LYS A 216 15.78 9.59 -17.86
C LYS A 216 15.63 11.10 -17.93
N THR A 217 16.74 11.85 -17.86
CA THR A 217 16.70 13.32 -17.90
C THR A 217 16.20 13.83 -19.25
N ARG A 218 16.65 13.25 -20.36
CA ARG A 218 16.18 13.64 -21.71
C ARG A 218 14.69 13.39 -21.89
N VAL A 219 14.19 12.20 -21.56
CA VAL A 219 12.77 11.87 -21.74
C VAL A 219 11.89 12.75 -20.86
N ARG A 220 12.30 13.01 -19.60
CA ARG A 220 11.56 13.93 -18.72
C ARG A 220 11.55 15.37 -19.23
N GLN A 221 12.64 15.83 -19.84
CA GLN A 221 12.69 17.15 -20.47
C GLN A 221 11.78 17.24 -21.69
N GLU A 222 11.68 16.18 -22.49
CA GLU A 222 10.74 16.09 -23.61
C GLU A 222 9.29 16.10 -23.11
N GLN A 223 8.96 15.27 -22.13
CA GLN A 223 7.63 15.21 -21.50
C GLN A 223 7.23 16.56 -20.89
N ARG A 224 8.11 17.22 -20.14
CA ARG A 224 7.81 18.56 -19.59
C ARG A 224 7.50 19.60 -20.66
N ARG A 225 8.14 19.53 -21.83
CA ARG A 225 7.84 20.44 -22.95
C ARG A 225 6.48 20.16 -23.57
N GLU A 226 6.09 18.90 -23.65
CA GLU A 226 4.75 18.48 -24.10
C GLU A 226 3.69 18.86 -23.06
N ASP A 227 3.93 18.58 -21.77
CA ASP A 227 3.05 18.94 -20.67
C ASP A 227 2.92 20.46 -20.52
N GLU A 228 3.96 21.27 -20.72
CA GLU A 228 3.84 22.74 -20.71
C GLU A 228 2.96 23.25 -21.85
N ALA A 229 2.95 22.56 -23.01
CA ALA A 229 2.05 22.87 -24.12
C ALA A 229 0.59 22.46 -23.82
N ASP A 230 0.39 21.32 -23.15
CA ASP A 230 -0.92 20.80 -22.74
C ASP A 230 -1.50 21.46 -21.48
N VAL A 231 -0.66 21.92 -20.55
CA VAL A 231 -1.07 22.64 -19.32
C VAL A 231 -1.64 24.01 -19.68
N LEU A 232 -1.10 24.67 -20.71
CA LEU A 232 -1.66 25.92 -21.23
C LEU A 232 -3.11 25.74 -21.73
N THR A 233 -3.48 24.53 -22.16
CA THR A 233 -4.83 24.17 -22.60
C THR A 233 -5.70 23.59 -21.47
N ASN A 234 -5.12 22.91 -20.49
CA ASN A 234 -5.85 22.19 -19.43
C ASN A 234 -5.99 22.93 -18.09
N PHE A 235 -5.50 24.16 -17.93
CA PHE A 235 -5.68 25.00 -16.74
C PHE A 235 -7.16 25.28 -16.34
N ILE A 236 -8.13 24.82 -17.13
CA ILE A 236 -9.57 24.92 -16.86
C ILE A 236 -10.10 23.74 -16.03
N GLN A 237 -9.39 22.61 -15.87
CA GLN A 237 -10.02 21.38 -15.37
C GLN A 237 -9.19 20.57 -14.36
N ASP A 238 -9.26 21.06 -13.12
CA ASP A 238 -9.50 20.28 -11.89
C ASP A 238 -8.35 19.54 -11.18
N LYS A 239 -8.19 19.89 -9.89
CA LYS A 239 -7.31 19.24 -8.92
C LYS A 239 -8.10 18.12 -8.23
N ARG A 240 -7.93 16.89 -8.69
CA ARG A 240 -8.56 15.71 -8.12
C ARG A 240 -8.00 15.40 -6.73
N GLN A 241 -8.70 15.82 -5.68
CA GLN A 241 -8.48 15.33 -4.32
C GLN A 241 -8.98 13.88 -4.22
N VAL A 242 -8.21 13.03 -3.54
CA VAL A 242 -8.58 11.64 -3.25
C VAL A 242 -9.72 11.66 -2.23
N VAL A 243 -10.93 11.36 -2.69
CA VAL A 243 -12.13 11.31 -1.85
C VAL A 243 -12.18 9.97 -1.12
N LEU A 244 -12.35 10.03 0.20
CA LEU A 244 -12.52 8.84 1.03
C LEU A 244 -13.85 8.14 0.65
N SER A 245 -13.80 6.83 0.34
CA SER A 245 -14.99 6.08 -0.07
C SER A 245 -15.91 5.81 1.13
N VAL A 246 -17.22 5.99 0.93
CA VAL A 246 -18.28 5.74 1.93
C VAL A 246 -18.30 4.27 2.39
N GLU A 247 -17.76 3.36 1.59
CA GLU A 247 -17.63 1.93 1.93
C GLU A 247 -16.89 1.68 3.25
N GLN A 248 -15.90 2.51 3.57
CA GLN A 248 -15.13 2.37 4.82
C GLN A 248 -15.95 2.78 6.07
N LEU A 249 -17.03 3.54 5.90
CA LEU A 249 -17.88 4.04 6.99
C LEU A 249 -19.15 3.19 7.19
N LEU A 250 -19.43 2.25 6.29
CA LEU A 250 -20.63 1.41 6.33
C LEU A 250 -20.75 0.60 7.64
N GLY A 251 -19.63 0.06 8.13
CA GLY A 251 -19.60 -0.69 9.40
C GLY A 251 -20.01 0.16 10.60
N THR A 252 -19.60 1.42 10.65
CA THR A 252 -19.97 2.36 11.72
C THR A 252 -21.46 2.66 11.70
N PHE A 253 -22.05 2.87 10.52
CA PHE A 253 -23.49 3.08 10.39
C PHE A 253 -24.31 1.85 10.78
N LEU A 254 -23.85 0.64 10.44
CA LEU A 254 -24.52 -0.60 10.84
C LEU A 254 -24.52 -0.79 12.36
N MET A 255 -23.39 -0.52 13.02
CA MET A 255 -23.30 -0.56 14.49
C MET A 255 -24.23 0.46 15.16
N LEU A 256 -24.28 1.69 14.65
CA LEU A 256 -25.20 2.71 15.15
C LEU A 256 -26.65 2.26 15.00
N GLY A 257 -27.03 1.76 13.82
CA GLY A 257 -28.38 1.27 13.55
C GLY A 257 -28.79 0.13 14.49
N LEU A 258 -27.92 -0.86 14.68
CA LEU A 258 -28.17 -1.97 15.61
C LEU A 258 -28.32 -1.49 17.06
N GLY A 259 -27.46 -0.56 17.50
CA GLY A 259 -27.55 0.03 18.84
C GLY A 259 -28.86 0.77 19.08
N SER A 260 -29.32 1.57 18.11
CA SER A 260 -30.61 2.25 18.18
C SER A 260 -31.79 1.28 18.24
N ILE A 261 -31.77 0.20 17.44
CA ILE A 261 -32.82 -0.82 17.46
C ILE A 261 -32.89 -1.51 18.83
N LEU A 262 -31.76 -1.91 19.40
CA LEU A 262 -31.71 -2.53 20.73
C LEU A 262 -32.25 -1.59 21.82
N ALA A 263 -31.90 -0.30 21.76
CA ALA A 263 -32.42 0.70 22.68
C ALA A 263 -33.94 0.86 22.57
N CYS A 264 -34.47 0.91 21.33
CA CYS A 264 -35.92 0.97 21.10
C CYS A 264 -36.64 -0.28 21.63
N VAL A 265 -36.09 -1.48 21.40
CA VAL A 265 -36.65 -2.73 21.91
C VAL A 265 -36.69 -2.74 23.44
N SER A 266 -35.61 -2.31 24.11
CA SER A 266 -35.55 -2.20 25.57
C SER A 266 -36.63 -1.26 26.11
N LEU A 267 -36.84 -0.12 25.47
CA LEU A 267 -37.85 0.87 25.86
C LEU A 267 -39.27 0.29 25.70
N ILE A 268 -39.54 -0.38 24.58
CA ILE A 268 -40.82 -1.05 24.33
C ILE A 268 -41.09 -2.12 25.39
N THR A 269 -40.10 -2.95 25.72
CA THR A 269 -40.26 -3.98 26.75
C THR A 269 -40.57 -3.36 28.12
N GLU A 270 -39.89 -2.27 28.48
CA GLU A 270 -40.14 -1.57 29.75
C GLU A 270 -41.57 -1.02 29.81
N ILE A 271 -42.06 -0.39 28.74
CA ILE A 271 -43.44 0.10 28.64
C ILE A 271 -44.46 -1.03 28.86
N PHE A 272 -44.26 -2.18 28.21
CA PHE A 272 -45.16 -3.32 28.35
C PHE A 272 -45.18 -3.89 29.77
N THR A 273 -44.03 -3.95 30.44
CA THR A 273 -43.94 -4.39 31.84
C THR A 273 -44.48 -3.38 32.85
N VAL A 274 -44.47 -2.08 32.55
CA VAL A 274 -45.02 -1.05 33.44
C VAL A 274 -46.53 -0.93 33.32
N TYR A 275 -47.09 -1.25 32.15
CA TYR A 275 -48.53 -1.16 31.89
C TYR A 275 -49.34 -2.41 32.32
N ASN A 276 -48.66 -3.50 32.66
CA ASN A 276 -49.28 -4.79 33.03
C ASN A 276 -48.99 -5.11 34.50
#